data_AF-A0A6N2MMF0-F1
#
_entry.id   AF-A0A6N2MMF0-F1
#
_cell.length_a   1.000
_cell.length_b   1.000
_cell.length_c   1.000
_cell.angle_alpha   90.00
_cell.angle_beta   90.00
_cell.angle_gamma   90.00
#
_symmetry.space_group_name_H-M   'P 1'
#
loop_
_entity.id
_entity.type
_entity.pdbx_description
1 polymer ?
#
loop_
_entity_poly.entity_id
_entity_poly.type
_entity_poly.pdbx_seq_one_letter_code
_entity_poly.pdbx_strand_id
1 'polypeptide(L)'
;MQFSAVLKCKRKFVIVQVTSIFQRHLAFWVVIVMHKELEFSGFSGESEPFVSELLSGLPTTVADLEPHQIHTFYESVGHMIQAESDLQKRDEYMQRLMDLPYSVDFLKDQDVIRTVLNILQTNTSAASSLGTYFLSQISLIFLDMLNVYRMYSELISSSIAEGGPYASKTSYVKLLRSVKRETLKLIETFLDKAEDQPQIGKQFVPPMMDPVLGDYARNLPDARESEVLSLFATIINKYKAAMIEDVPRIFEAVFQCTLE
;
A
#
# COMPACT_ATOMS: atom_id res chain seq x y z
N MET A 1 -21.11 24.34 -15.30
CA MET A 1 -20.49 24.88 -14.07
C MET A 1 -20.86 24.13 -12.77
N GLN A 2 -21.78 23.16 -12.75
CA GLN A 2 -22.21 22.47 -11.51
C GLN A 2 -21.41 21.20 -11.12
N PHE A 3 -20.54 20.66 -11.99
CA PHE A 3 -19.78 19.43 -11.68
C PHE A 3 -18.55 19.65 -10.76
N SER A 4 -18.00 20.86 -10.70
CA SER A 4 -16.83 21.19 -9.86
C SER A 4 -17.15 21.27 -8.35
N ALA A 5 -18.42 21.54 -8.01
CA ALA A 5 -18.85 21.70 -6.62
C ALA A 5 -19.01 20.35 -5.88
N VAL A 6 -19.42 19.29 -6.59
CA VAL A 6 -19.64 17.96 -5.98
C VAL A 6 -18.31 17.28 -5.65
N LEU A 7 -17.28 17.47 -6.48
CA LEU A 7 -15.94 16.90 -6.25
C LEU A 7 -15.20 17.59 -5.08
N LYS A 8 -15.42 18.89 -4.87
CA LYS A 8 -14.88 19.61 -3.70
C LYS A 8 -15.59 19.25 -2.39
N CYS A 9 -16.84 18.80 -2.44
CA CYS A 9 -17.61 18.43 -1.24
C CYS A 9 -17.19 17.06 -0.69
N LYS A 10 -16.86 16.07 -1.54
CA LYS A 10 -16.38 14.75 -1.09
C LYS A 10 -14.94 14.76 -0.58
N ARG A 11 -14.06 15.60 -1.13
CA ARG A 11 -12.66 15.74 -0.65
C ARG A 11 -12.57 16.39 0.73
N LYS A 12 -13.56 17.21 1.12
CA LYS A 12 -13.67 17.78 2.48
C LYS A 12 -14.24 16.81 3.52
N PHE A 13 -15.07 15.84 3.12
CA PHE A 13 -15.71 14.96 4.10
C PHE A 13 -14.74 13.94 4.73
N VAL A 14 -13.69 13.53 4.02
CA VAL A 14 -12.68 12.59 4.55
C VAL A 14 -11.60 13.31 5.37
N ILE A 15 -11.31 14.59 5.09
CA ILE A 15 -10.27 15.36 5.78
C ILE A 15 -10.78 16.02 7.07
N VAL A 16 -12.09 16.30 7.18
CA VAL A 16 -12.66 17.02 8.33
C VAL A 16 -12.96 16.12 9.54
N GLN A 17 -13.00 14.79 9.39
CA GLN A 17 -13.32 13.90 10.51
C GLN A 17 -12.14 13.63 11.46
N VAL A 18 -10.93 14.07 11.11
CA VAL A 18 -9.69 13.81 11.88
C VAL A 18 -9.29 14.99 12.79
N THR A 19 -9.92 16.17 12.65
CA THR A 19 -9.43 17.41 13.30
C THR A 19 -10.13 17.81 14.61
N SER A 20 -11.11 17.04 15.11
CA SER A 20 -11.94 17.45 16.26
C SER A 20 -11.44 16.95 17.64
N ILE A 21 -10.49 16.03 17.70
CA ILE A 21 -10.04 15.43 18.98
C ILE A 21 -8.85 16.19 19.59
N PHE A 22 -8.23 17.10 18.84
CA PHE A 22 -6.95 17.72 19.17
C PHE A 22 -7.00 18.88 20.18
N GLN A 23 -8.16 19.22 20.75
CA GLN A 23 -8.31 20.45 21.53
C GLN A 23 -8.43 20.29 23.05
N ARG A 24 -8.28 19.09 23.61
CA ARG A 24 -8.41 18.87 25.08
C ARG A 24 -7.18 18.32 25.80
N HIS A 25 -6.09 17.98 25.12
CA HIS A 25 -4.89 17.42 25.77
C HIS A 25 -3.67 18.35 25.86
N LEU A 26 -3.76 19.58 25.34
CA LEU A 26 -2.67 20.56 25.37
C LEU A 26 -2.24 20.95 26.81
N ALA A 27 -3.13 20.86 27.80
CA ALA A 27 -2.84 21.26 29.18
C ALA A 27 -2.06 20.19 29.98
N PHE A 28 -2.08 18.93 29.54
CA PHE A 28 -1.41 17.84 30.26
C PHE A 28 0.05 17.67 29.83
N TRP A 29 0.38 18.08 28.60
CA TRP A 29 1.73 17.90 28.01
C TRP A 29 2.72 19.04 28.32
N VAL A 30 2.27 20.26 28.64
CA VAL A 30 3.17 21.32 29.12
C VAL A 30 3.89 20.91 30.41
N VAL A 31 3.28 20.08 31.24
CA VAL A 31 3.84 19.62 32.53
C VAL A 31 4.88 18.49 32.35
N ILE A 32 4.74 17.65 31.32
CA ILE A 32 5.66 16.51 31.08
C ILE A 32 6.90 16.95 30.29
N VAL A 33 6.73 17.84 29.30
CA VAL A 33 7.86 18.34 28.47
C VAL A 33 8.80 19.23 29.28
N MET A 34 8.28 20.09 30.15
CA MET A 34 9.11 20.95 31.02
C MET A 34 9.90 20.15 32.07
N HIS A 35 9.47 18.92 32.42
CA HIS A 35 10.16 18.10 33.41
C HIS A 35 11.32 17.27 32.82
N LYS A 36 11.38 17.12 31.47
CA LYS A 36 12.44 16.37 30.77
C LYS A 36 13.45 17.24 30.03
N GLU A 37 13.18 18.53 29.77
CA GLU A 37 14.21 19.47 29.28
C GLU A 37 15.37 19.69 30.26
N LEU A 38 15.20 19.33 31.55
CA LEU A 38 16.25 19.40 32.56
C LEU A 38 17.29 18.25 32.49
N GLU A 39 17.04 17.19 31.73
CA GLU A 39 17.99 16.07 31.56
C GLU A 39 18.81 16.17 30.25
N PHE A 40 18.47 17.09 29.34
CA PHE A 40 19.15 17.25 28.04
C PHE A 40 20.50 17.98 28.11
N SER A 41 20.90 18.48 29.29
CA SER A 41 22.18 19.15 29.49
C SER A 41 23.21 18.25 30.19
N GLY A 42 23.49 17.09 29.61
CA GLY A 42 24.77 16.41 29.82
C GLY A 42 24.71 14.90 29.91
N PHE A 43 24.84 14.21 28.77
CA PHE A 43 25.46 12.89 28.74
C PHE A 43 26.33 12.76 27.48
N SER A 44 27.57 13.25 27.62
CA SER A 44 28.69 12.90 26.74
C SER A 44 29.17 11.49 27.11
N GLY A 45 28.70 10.47 26.39
CA GLY A 45 29.10 9.07 26.63
C GLY A 45 28.50 7.99 25.72
N GLU A 46 27.51 8.29 24.87
CA GLU A 46 26.90 7.28 23.99
C GLU A 46 27.62 7.20 22.63
N SER A 47 27.81 5.97 22.13
CA SER A 47 28.47 5.70 20.84
C SER A 47 27.59 6.01 19.63
N GLU A 48 26.30 6.27 19.83
CA GLU A 48 25.30 6.54 18.79
C GLU A 48 24.19 7.46 19.34
N PRO A 49 23.59 8.36 18.54
CA PRO A 49 22.48 9.21 19.00
C PRO A 49 21.26 8.38 19.41
N PHE A 50 20.64 8.73 20.54
CA PHE A 50 19.40 8.10 21.05
C PHE A 50 18.27 7.97 20.01
N VAL A 51 18.16 8.91 19.06
CA VAL A 51 17.19 8.84 17.94
C VAL A 51 17.43 7.59 17.10
N SER A 52 18.68 7.21 16.84
CA SER A 52 18.99 6.02 16.04
C SER A 52 18.64 4.72 16.78
N GLU A 53 18.87 4.66 18.09
CA GLU A 53 18.46 3.53 18.93
C GLU A 53 16.93 3.40 18.98
N LEU A 54 16.23 4.52 19.17
CA LEU A 54 14.77 4.59 19.18
C LEU A 54 14.17 4.10 17.85
N LEU A 55 14.76 4.51 16.71
CA LEU A 55 14.33 4.08 15.38
C LEU A 55 14.63 2.59 15.12
N SER A 56 15.68 2.03 15.71
CA SER A 56 15.97 0.58 15.65
C SER A 56 14.98 -0.25 16.46
N GLY A 57 14.50 0.26 17.60
CA GLY A 57 13.50 -0.38 18.46
C GLY A 57 12.05 -0.10 18.07
N LEU A 58 11.83 0.72 17.04
CA LEU A 58 10.53 1.28 16.67
C LEU A 58 9.40 0.24 16.50
N PRO A 59 9.60 -0.93 15.83
CA PRO A 59 8.56 -1.96 15.71
C PRO A 59 8.08 -2.51 17.04
N THR A 60 8.98 -2.65 18.01
CA THR A 60 8.65 -3.16 19.35
C THR A 60 7.98 -2.08 20.19
N THR A 61 8.42 -0.83 20.09
CA THR A 61 7.86 0.28 20.88
C THR A 61 6.42 0.62 20.49
N VAL A 62 6.06 0.54 19.21
CA VAL A 62 4.71 0.89 18.75
C VAL A 62 3.72 -0.28 18.76
N ALA A 63 4.18 -1.52 18.97
CA ALA A 63 3.34 -2.72 18.90
C ALA A 63 2.19 -2.72 19.92
N ASP A 64 2.41 -2.15 21.11
CA ASP A 64 1.44 -2.12 22.20
C ASP A 64 0.64 -0.79 22.27
N LEU A 65 0.85 0.11 21.30
CA LEU A 65 0.23 1.44 21.30
C LEU A 65 -1.11 1.47 20.57
N GLU A 66 -2.08 2.19 21.14
CA GLU A 66 -3.32 2.52 20.45
C GLU A 66 -3.08 3.51 19.29
N PRO A 67 -3.95 3.54 18.25
CA PRO A 67 -3.74 4.39 17.07
C PRO A 67 -3.47 5.87 17.37
N HIS A 68 -4.13 6.42 18.39
CA HIS A 68 -3.93 7.80 18.81
C HIS A 68 -2.54 8.01 19.46
N GLN A 69 -2.02 7.01 20.18
CA GLN A 69 -0.70 7.04 20.82
C GLN A 69 0.42 6.90 19.78
N ILE A 70 0.19 6.12 18.71
CA ILE A 70 1.12 6.01 17.58
C ILE A 70 1.31 7.39 16.93
N HIS A 71 0.24 8.14 16.67
CA HIS A 71 0.37 9.49 16.08
C HIS A 71 1.20 10.43 16.96
N THR A 72 0.94 10.45 18.26
CA THR A 72 1.69 11.28 19.22
C THR A 72 3.15 10.84 19.34
N PHE A 73 3.42 9.53 19.27
CA PHE A 73 4.77 8.99 19.24
C PHE A 73 5.53 9.47 17.98
N TYR A 74 4.93 9.34 16.79
CA TYR A 74 5.55 9.79 15.54
C TYR A 74 5.78 11.30 15.50
N GLU A 75 4.85 12.11 16.02
CA GLU A 75 5.02 13.56 16.15
C GLU A 75 6.23 13.89 17.05
N SER A 76 6.38 13.17 18.16
CA SER A 76 7.50 13.36 19.10
C SER A 76 8.85 12.99 18.46
N VAL A 77 8.94 11.87 17.76
CA VAL A 77 10.16 11.47 17.05
C VAL A 77 10.45 12.44 15.88
N GLY A 78 9.41 12.95 15.22
CA GLY A 78 9.52 13.98 14.19
C GLY A 78 10.20 15.27 14.69
N HIS A 79 9.89 15.71 15.91
CA HIS A 79 10.61 16.83 16.54
C HIS A 79 12.07 16.52 16.83
N MET A 80 12.40 15.28 17.22
CA MET A 80 13.80 14.88 17.45
C MET A 80 14.60 14.84 16.14
N ILE A 81 14.01 14.33 15.05
CA ILE A 81 14.62 14.33 13.71
C ILE A 81 14.80 15.77 13.19
N GLN A 82 13.83 16.67 13.46
CA GLN A 82 13.94 18.08 13.08
C GLN A 82 15.17 18.75 13.71
N ALA A 83 15.51 18.38 14.94
CA ALA A 83 16.67 18.90 15.68
C ALA A 83 18.02 18.39 15.18
N GLU A 84 18.07 17.36 14.32
CA GLU A 84 19.31 16.85 13.72
C GLU A 84 19.90 17.89 12.74
N SER A 85 21.16 18.25 12.94
CA SER A 85 21.85 19.29 12.16
C SER A 85 22.34 18.80 10.81
N ASP A 86 22.64 17.51 10.68
CA ASP A 86 23.10 16.88 9.44
C ASP A 86 21.92 16.52 8.54
N LEU A 87 21.87 17.11 7.34
CA LEU A 87 20.79 16.89 6.37
C LEU A 87 20.72 15.44 5.89
N GLN A 88 21.86 14.77 5.70
CA GLN A 88 21.90 13.40 5.20
C GLN A 88 21.38 12.44 6.27
N LYS A 89 21.78 12.63 7.54
CA LYS A 89 21.26 11.84 8.67
C LYS A 89 19.80 12.13 8.96
N ARG A 90 19.36 13.37 8.81
CA ARG A 90 17.95 13.74 8.95
C ARG A 90 17.08 13.01 7.93
N ASP A 91 17.52 12.95 6.68
CA ASP A 91 16.82 12.19 5.62
C ASP A 91 16.85 10.68 5.90
N GLU A 92 17.97 10.14 6.37
CA GLU A 92 18.08 8.73 6.78
C GLU A 92 17.13 8.39 7.95
N TYR A 93 17.09 9.21 9.00
CA TYR A 93 16.19 9.03 10.14
C TYR A 93 14.73 9.20 9.74
N MET A 94 14.41 10.15 8.85
CA MET A 94 13.08 10.32 8.30
C MET A 94 12.65 9.07 7.54
N GLN A 95 13.53 8.51 6.69
CA GLN A 95 13.25 7.26 6.00
C GLN A 95 12.97 6.15 7.02
N ARG A 96 13.85 5.95 8.02
CA ARG A 96 13.67 4.91 9.06
C ARG A 96 12.40 5.09 9.91
N LEU A 97 12.02 6.33 10.23
CA LEU A 97 10.77 6.61 10.95
C LEU A 97 9.56 6.22 10.11
N MET A 98 9.61 6.49 8.81
CA MET A 98 8.52 6.23 7.86
C MET A 98 8.56 4.83 7.25
N ASP A 99 9.64 4.08 7.47
CA ASP A 99 9.88 2.69 7.00
C ASP A 99 9.16 1.66 7.88
N LEU A 100 8.62 2.09 9.03
CA LEU A 100 7.66 1.23 9.72
C LEU A 100 6.39 1.15 8.86
N PRO A 101 6.00 -0.06 8.44
CA PRO A 101 4.76 -0.22 7.73
C PRO A 101 3.66 0.17 8.71
N TYR A 102 2.98 1.31 8.48
CA TYR A 102 1.75 1.67 9.18
C TYR A 102 0.95 0.40 9.40
N SER A 103 0.90 -0.05 10.66
CA SER A 103 0.38 -1.33 11.14
C SER A 103 -0.16 -2.20 10.01
N VAL A 104 0.68 -3.09 9.45
CA VAL A 104 0.20 -4.12 8.49
C VAL A 104 -1.05 -4.81 9.05
N ASP A 105 -1.15 -4.91 10.37
CA ASP A 105 -2.32 -5.43 11.09
C ASP A 105 -3.59 -4.60 10.91
N PHE A 106 -3.51 -3.28 10.77
CA PHE A 106 -4.66 -2.45 10.41
C PHE A 106 -5.20 -2.82 9.02
N LEU A 107 -4.31 -3.13 8.06
CA LEU A 107 -4.74 -3.61 6.74
C LEU A 107 -5.30 -5.04 6.78
N LYS A 108 -5.13 -5.79 7.88
CA LYS A 108 -5.77 -7.08 8.10
C LYS A 108 -7.21 -6.95 8.60
N ASP A 109 -7.64 -5.78 9.06
CA ASP A 109 -8.98 -5.54 9.56
C ASP A 109 -10.03 -5.67 8.44
N GLN A 110 -11.13 -6.38 8.70
CA GLN A 110 -12.14 -6.69 7.67
C GLN A 110 -12.86 -5.45 7.13
N ASP A 111 -13.09 -4.43 7.96
CA ASP A 111 -13.76 -3.21 7.53
C ASP A 111 -12.83 -2.31 6.73
N VAL A 112 -11.53 -2.34 7.04
CA VAL A 112 -10.49 -1.71 6.23
C VAL A 112 -10.38 -2.39 4.87
N ILE A 113 -10.32 -3.72 4.82
CA ILE A 113 -10.25 -4.47 3.54
C ILE A 113 -11.48 -4.18 2.67
N ARG A 114 -12.68 -4.10 3.25
CA ARG A 114 -13.91 -3.69 2.52
C ARG A 114 -13.82 -2.26 1.99
N THR A 115 -13.25 -1.35 2.78
CA THR A 115 -13.05 0.04 2.37
C THR A 115 -12.08 0.12 1.19
N VAL A 116 -10.96 -0.60 1.24
CA VAL A 116 -10.01 -0.72 0.12
C VAL A 116 -10.70 -1.28 -1.12
N LEU A 117 -11.48 -2.35 -0.99
CA LEU A 117 -12.24 -2.92 -2.11
C LEU A 117 -13.17 -1.88 -2.77
N ASN A 118 -13.94 -1.15 -1.98
CA ASN A 118 -14.85 -0.11 -2.48
C ASN A 118 -14.10 1.03 -3.19
N ILE A 119 -12.92 1.41 -2.69
CA ILE A 119 -12.06 2.41 -3.33
C ILE A 119 -11.60 1.91 -4.70
N LEU A 120 -11.14 0.66 -4.80
CA LEU A 120 -10.70 0.08 -6.07
C LEU A 120 -11.86 -0.01 -7.08
N GLN A 121 -13.03 -0.49 -6.67
CA GLN A 121 -14.23 -0.55 -7.53
C GLN A 121 -14.66 0.82 -8.06
N THR A 122 -14.54 1.85 -7.22
CA THR A 122 -14.81 3.25 -7.63
C THR A 122 -13.80 3.70 -8.68
N ASN A 123 -12.52 3.39 -8.49
CA ASN A 123 -11.48 3.67 -9.47
C ASN A 123 -11.69 2.89 -10.77
N THR A 124 -12.14 1.62 -10.72
CA THR A 124 -12.45 0.81 -11.92
C THR A 124 -13.57 1.47 -12.72
N SER A 125 -14.61 1.91 -12.03
CA SER A 125 -15.72 2.65 -12.64
C SER A 125 -15.25 3.96 -13.29
N ALA A 126 -14.38 4.71 -12.61
CA ALA A 126 -13.79 5.94 -13.16
C ALA A 126 -12.89 5.65 -14.38
N ALA A 127 -12.01 4.64 -14.31
CA ALA A 127 -11.14 4.22 -15.40
C ALA A 127 -11.93 3.83 -16.64
N SER A 128 -13.03 3.09 -16.46
CA SER A 128 -13.90 2.65 -17.57
C SER A 128 -14.51 3.80 -18.36
N SER A 129 -14.78 4.94 -17.71
CA SER A 129 -15.43 6.10 -18.32
C SER A 129 -14.43 7.14 -18.84
N LEU A 130 -13.27 7.27 -18.21
CA LEU A 130 -12.25 8.27 -18.54
C LEU A 130 -11.22 7.78 -19.57
N GLY A 131 -11.00 6.47 -19.69
CA GLY A 131 -9.96 5.92 -20.58
C GLY A 131 -8.58 6.50 -20.29
N THR A 132 -7.87 6.99 -21.32
CA THR A 132 -6.51 7.55 -21.22
C THR A 132 -6.40 8.69 -20.21
N TYR A 133 -7.46 9.48 -20.02
CA TYR A 133 -7.44 10.60 -19.07
C TYR A 133 -7.30 10.13 -17.61
N PHE A 134 -7.53 8.85 -17.32
CA PHE A 134 -7.28 8.25 -16.02
C PHE A 134 -5.80 7.96 -15.74
N LEU A 135 -4.91 8.09 -16.74
CA LEU A 135 -3.48 7.75 -16.62
C LEU A 135 -2.79 8.46 -15.44
N SER A 136 -3.09 9.75 -15.22
CA SER A 136 -2.53 10.51 -14.11
C SER A 136 -2.94 9.93 -12.76
N GLN A 137 -4.20 9.54 -12.60
CA GLN A 137 -4.71 8.98 -11.34
C GLN A 137 -4.14 7.58 -11.11
N ILE A 138 -4.19 6.68 -12.10
CA ILE A 138 -3.71 5.32 -11.91
C ILE A 138 -2.20 5.29 -11.66
N SER A 139 -1.41 6.15 -12.33
CA SER A 139 0.03 6.23 -12.09
C SER A 139 0.38 6.61 -10.65
N LEU A 140 -0.44 7.46 -10.01
CA LEU A 140 -0.22 7.87 -8.62
C LEU A 140 -0.46 6.73 -7.62
N ILE A 141 -1.45 5.87 -7.88
CA ILE A 141 -1.84 4.80 -6.95
C ILE A 141 -1.24 3.44 -7.32
N PHE A 142 -0.59 3.31 -8.48
CA PHE A 142 -0.21 2.03 -9.07
C PHE A 142 0.71 1.18 -8.20
N LEU A 143 1.82 1.74 -7.72
CA LEU A 143 2.79 0.99 -6.92
C LEU A 143 2.20 0.60 -5.56
N ASP A 144 1.44 1.49 -4.93
CA ASP A 144 0.75 1.20 -3.67
C ASP A 144 -0.29 0.08 -3.84
N MET A 145 -1.03 0.07 -4.96
CA MET A 145 -1.95 -1.02 -5.29
C MET A 145 -1.23 -2.36 -5.44
N LEU A 146 -0.04 -2.38 -6.07
CA LEU A 146 0.76 -3.59 -6.19
C LEU A 146 1.31 -4.07 -4.84
N ASN A 147 1.69 -3.15 -3.96
CA ASN A 147 2.12 -3.48 -2.60
C ASN A 147 0.97 -4.11 -1.79
N VAL A 148 -0.23 -3.52 -1.86
CA VAL A 148 -1.43 -4.09 -1.21
C VAL A 148 -1.77 -5.46 -1.81
N TYR A 149 -1.67 -5.62 -3.14
CA TYR A 149 -1.89 -6.91 -3.81
C TYR A 149 -0.92 -7.98 -3.27
N ARG A 150 0.37 -7.65 -3.20
CA ARG A 150 1.41 -8.56 -2.70
C ARG A 150 1.16 -8.96 -1.25
N MET A 151 0.95 -7.98 -0.38
CA MET A 151 0.70 -8.20 1.04
C MET A 151 -0.55 -9.08 1.28
N TYR A 152 -1.65 -8.82 0.57
CA TYR A 152 -2.84 -9.68 0.66
C TYR A 152 -2.62 -11.05 0.07
N SER A 153 -1.76 -11.20 -0.95
CA SER A 153 -1.39 -12.52 -1.45
C SER A 153 -0.63 -13.34 -0.41
N GLU A 154 0.39 -12.75 0.22
CA GLU A 154 1.17 -13.37 1.29
C GLU A 154 0.26 -13.77 2.46
N LEU A 155 -0.68 -12.88 2.84
CA LEU A 155 -1.65 -13.15 3.90
C LEU A 155 -2.63 -14.28 3.57
N ILE A 156 -3.08 -14.39 2.31
CA ILE A 156 -3.89 -15.52 1.84
C ILE A 156 -3.09 -16.82 1.98
N SER A 157 -1.85 -16.83 1.51
CA SER A 157 -0.99 -18.01 1.56
C SER A 157 -0.71 -18.46 3.00
N SER A 158 -0.39 -17.54 3.91
CA SER A 158 -0.23 -17.85 5.34
C SER A 158 -1.54 -18.37 5.95
N SER A 159 -2.67 -17.72 5.65
CA SER A 159 -3.99 -18.16 6.16
C SER A 159 -4.34 -19.58 5.68
N ILE A 160 -3.99 -19.94 4.45
CA ILE A 160 -4.23 -21.28 3.90
C ILE A 160 -3.30 -22.32 4.53
N ALA A 161 -2.03 -21.98 4.74
CA ALA A 161 -1.05 -22.87 5.37
C ALA A 161 -1.42 -23.19 6.83
N GLU A 162 -1.94 -22.21 7.57
CA GLU A 162 -2.29 -22.36 9.00
C GLU A 162 -3.71 -22.91 9.24
N GLY A 163 -4.69 -22.53 8.40
CA GLY A 163 -6.12 -22.76 8.68
C GLY A 163 -6.70 -24.11 8.26
N GLY A 164 -5.87 -25.06 7.82
CA GLY A 164 -6.30 -26.41 7.42
C GLY A 164 -7.15 -26.47 6.13
N PRO A 165 -7.86 -27.59 5.86
CA PRO A 165 -8.47 -27.89 4.56
C PRO A 165 -9.54 -26.91 4.06
N TYR A 166 -10.12 -26.10 4.96
CA TYR A 166 -11.22 -25.18 4.65
C TYR A 166 -10.81 -23.70 4.71
N ALA A 167 -9.55 -23.41 4.99
CA ALA A 167 -9.03 -22.04 5.11
C ALA A 167 -9.32 -21.18 3.87
N SER A 168 -9.14 -21.76 2.67
CA SER A 168 -9.39 -21.09 1.38
C SER A 168 -10.85 -20.69 1.19
N LYS A 169 -11.79 -21.32 1.92
CA LYS A 169 -13.23 -21.08 1.80
C LYS A 169 -13.77 -20.09 2.82
N THR A 170 -12.94 -19.63 3.75
CA THR A 170 -13.31 -18.65 4.78
C THR A 170 -13.74 -17.32 4.15
N SER A 171 -14.63 -16.59 4.82
CA SER A 171 -15.07 -15.26 4.39
C SER A 171 -13.90 -14.27 4.31
N TYR A 172 -12.93 -14.40 5.21
CA TYR A 172 -11.73 -13.59 5.26
C TYR A 172 -10.87 -13.74 4.00
N VAL A 173 -10.48 -14.98 3.65
CA VAL A 173 -9.69 -15.26 2.44
C VAL A 173 -10.45 -14.83 1.19
N LYS A 174 -11.76 -15.08 1.12
CA LYS A 174 -12.60 -14.62 -0.01
C LYS A 174 -12.59 -13.10 -0.19
N LEU A 175 -12.58 -12.35 0.92
CA LEU A 175 -12.54 -10.90 0.90
C LEU A 175 -11.18 -10.40 0.40
N LEU A 176 -10.07 -10.95 0.90
CA LEU A 176 -8.71 -10.65 0.42
C LEU A 176 -8.57 -10.91 -1.09
N ARG A 177 -9.05 -12.08 -1.55
CA ARG A 177 -9.08 -12.43 -2.98
C ARG A 177 -9.91 -11.45 -3.81
N SER A 178 -11.00 -10.93 -3.24
CA SER A 178 -11.83 -9.93 -3.95
C SER A 178 -11.07 -8.63 -4.17
N VAL A 179 -10.22 -8.21 -3.22
CA VAL A 179 -9.32 -7.07 -3.44
C VAL A 179 -8.31 -7.37 -4.54
N LYS A 180 -7.63 -8.53 -4.48
CA LYS A 180 -6.66 -8.94 -5.52
C LYS A 180 -7.28 -8.89 -6.92
N ARG A 181 -8.47 -9.49 -7.10
CA ARG A 181 -9.20 -9.47 -8.38
C ARG A 181 -9.55 -8.07 -8.82
N GLU A 182 -10.05 -7.23 -7.92
CA GLU A 182 -10.41 -5.86 -8.28
C GLU A 182 -9.20 -5.00 -8.66
N THR A 183 -8.04 -5.19 -8.02
CA THR A 183 -6.78 -4.54 -8.42
C THR A 183 -6.41 -4.92 -9.87
N LEU A 184 -6.44 -6.21 -10.21
CA LEU A 184 -6.15 -6.69 -11.56
C LEU A 184 -7.14 -6.13 -12.58
N LYS A 185 -8.43 -6.17 -12.24
CA LYS A 185 -9.52 -5.65 -13.08
C LYS A 185 -9.41 -4.15 -13.31
N LEU A 186 -9.02 -3.37 -12.30
CA LEU A 186 -8.78 -1.93 -12.44
C LEU A 186 -7.68 -1.66 -13.46
N ILE A 187 -6.54 -2.35 -13.32
CA ILE A 187 -5.40 -2.22 -14.24
C ILE A 187 -5.82 -2.65 -15.65
N GLU A 188 -6.49 -3.80 -15.78
CA GLU A 188 -6.99 -4.32 -17.06
C GLU A 188 -7.95 -3.33 -17.72
N THR A 189 -8.93 -2.82 -16.96
CA THR A 189 -9.94 -1.86 -17.45
C THR A 189 -9.27 -0.58 -17.94
N PHE A 190 -8.30 -0.05 -17.19
CA PHE A 190 -7.56 1.13 -17.62
C PHE A 190 -6.76 0.84 -18.90
N LEU A 191 -5.98 -0.25 -18.92
CA LEU A 191 -5.15 -0.58 -20.07
C LEU A 191 -6.00 -0.88 -21.30
N ASP A 192 -7.17 -1.51 -21.19
CA ASP A 192 -8.11 -1.71 -22.28
C ASP A 192 -8.67 -0.38 -22.82
N LYS A 193 -9.02 0.55 -21.93
CA LYS A 193 -9.67 1.82 -22.29
C LYS A 193 -8.72 2.96 -22.64
N ALA A 194 -7.44 2.85 -22.32
CA ALA A 194 -6.42 3.81 -22.71
C ALA A 194 -6.24 3.84 -24.24
N GLU A 195 -5.60 4.87 -24.78
CA GLU A 195 -5.14 4.87 -26.17
C GLU A 195 -4.03 3.83 -26.36
N ASP A 196 -3.91 3.31 -27.57
CA ASP A 196 -2.85 2.37 -27.94
C ASP A 196 -1.51 3.10 -28.07
N GLN A 197 -0.89 3.37 -26.93
CA GLN A 197 0.41 4.00 -26.82
C GLN A 197 1.40 2.99 -26.22
N PRO A 198 2.41 2.52 -26.98
CA PRO A 198 3.37 1.52 -26.52
C PRO A 198 4.08 1.88 -25.21
N GLN A 199 4.27 3.18 -24.94
CA GLN A 199 4.90 3.68 -23.73
C GLN A 199 4.08 3.35 -22.47
N ILE A 200 2.74 3.33 -22.55
CA ILE A 200 1.88 2.97 -21.43
C ILE A 200 2.10 1.49 -21.08
N GLY A 201 2.07 0.58 -22.07
CA GLY A 201 2.38 -0.83 -21.83
C GLY A 201 3.74 -1.02 -21.14
N LYS A 202 4.79 -0.35 -21.65
CA LYS A 202 6.15 -0.43 -21.08
C LYS A 202 6.28 0.17 -19.68
N GLN A 203 5.43 1.13 -19.31
CA GLN A 203 5.42 1.71 -17.97
C GLN A 203 4.81 0.76 -16.93
N PHE A 204 3.74 0.06 -17.28
CA PHE A 204 2.95 -0.73 -16.33
C PHE A 204 3.40 -2.20 -16.23
N VAL A 205 3.91 -2.79 -17.31
CA VAL A 205 4.21 -4.24 -17.35
C VAL A 205 5.38 -4.65 -16.45
N PRO A 206 6.57 -4.00 -16.51
CA PRO A 206 7.71 -4.46 -15.71
C PRO A 206 7.45 -4.48 -14.19
N PRO A 207 6.79 -3.47 -13.58
CA PRO A 207 6.44 -3.51 -12.16
C PRO A 207 5.50 -4.65 -11.75
N MET A 208 4.71 -5.21 -12.67
CA MET A 208 3.79 -6.33 -12.38
C MET A 208 4.45 -7.71 -12.47
N MET A 209 5.62 -7.82 -13.09
CA MET A 209 6.25 -9.11 -13.39
C MET A 209 6.50 -9.97 -12.14
N ASP A 210 7.02 -9.41 -11.06
CA ASP A 210 7.22 -10.18 -9.83
C ASP A 210 5.97 -10.24 -8.92
N PRO A 211 5.31 -9.12 -8.57
CA PRO A 211 4.21 -9.15 -7.61
C PRO A 211 2.93 -9.81 -8.13
N VAL A 212 2.74 -9.92 -9.45
CA VAL A 212 1.55 -10.54 -10.06
C VAL A 212 1.90 -11.88 -10.71
N LEU A 213 2.81 -11.91 -11.68
CA LEU A 213 3.12 -13.17 -12.38
C LEU A 213 3.94 -14.13 -11.51
N GLY A 214 4.95 -13.61 -10.80
CA GLY A 214 5.70 -14.40 -9.83
C GLY A 214 4.80 -14.97 -8.73
N ASP A 215 3.84 -14.19 -8.25
CA ASP A 215 2.82 -14.64 -7.29
C ASP A 215 1.93 -15.76 -7.87
N TYR A 216 1.43 -15.57 -9.10
CA TYR A 216 0.61 -16.57 -9.78
C TYR A 216 1.34 -17.92 -9.94
N ALA A 217 2.62 -17.88 -10.35
CA ALA A 217 3.45 -19.06 -10.57
C ALA A 217 3.71 -19.85 -9.27
N ARG A 218 3.94 -19.15 -8.16
CA ARG A 218 4.27 -19.77 -6.85
C ARG A 218 3.04 -20.26 -6.08
N ASN A 219 1.86 -19.74 -6.38
CA ASN A 219 0.64 -20.09 -5.65
C ASN A 219 0.10 -21.47 -6.05
N LEU A 220 -0.57 -22.11 -5.08
CA LEU A 220 -1.33 -23.35 -5.28
C LEU A 220 -2.47 -23.12 -6.29
N PRO A 221 -2.90 -24.14 -7.06
CA PRO A 221 -3.95 -24.00 -8.08
C PRO A 221 -5.22 -23.31 -7.55
N ASP A 222 -5.70 -23.70 -6.36
CA ASP A 222 -6.88 -23.13 -5.71
C ASP A 222 -6.73 -21.67 -5.26
N ALA A 223 -5.50 -21.13 -5.26
CA ALA A 223 -5.17 -19.76 -4.87
C ALA A 223 -4.79 -18.84 -6.05
N ARG A 224 -4.77 -19.38 -7.28
CA ARG A 224 -4.50 -18.61 -8.50
C ARG A 224 -5.74 -17.85 -8.95
N GLU A 225 -5.57 -16.57 -9.25
CA GLU A 225 -6.67 -15.72 -9.74
C GLU A 225 -6.66 -15.69 -11.27
N SER A 226 -7.76 -16.09 -11.90
CA SER A 226 -7.91 -16.14 -13.37
C SER A 226 -7.71 -14.80 -14.06
N GLU A 227 -7.98 -13.70 -13.34
CA GLU A 227 -7.85 -12.32 -13.79
C GLU A 227 -6.41 -11.97 -14.17
N VAL A 228 -5.40 -12.68 -13.64
CA VAL A 228 -4.01 -12.52 -14.09
C VAL A 228 -3.90 -12.87 -15.57
N LEU A 229 -4.49 -13.98 -16.00
CA LEU A 229 -4.44 -14.41 -17.40
C LEU A 229 -5.20 -13.43 -18.30
N SER A 230 -6.37 -12.95 -17.85
CA SER A 230 -7.16 -11.95 -18.59
C SER A 230 -6.38 -10.65 -18.79
N LEU A 231 -5.77 -10.13 -17.72
CA LEU A 231 -4.97 -8.91 -17.75
C LEU A 231 -3.83 -9.02 -18.77
N PHE A 232 -3.02 -10.07 -18.70
CA PHE A 232 -1.88 -10.23 -19.61
C PHE A 232 -2.31 -10.54 -21.05
N ALA A 233 -3.42 -11.23 -21.27
CA ALA A 233 -4.01 -11.38 -22.59
C ALA A 233 -4.44 -10.03 -23.17
N THR A 234 -5.10 -9.18 -22.39
CA THR A 234 -5.50 -7.81 -22.77
C THR A 234 -4.27 -6.96 -23.12
N ILE A 235 -3.21 -7.03 -22.31
CA ILE A 235 -1.94 -6.31 -22.56
C ILE A 235 -1.29 -6.75 -23.88
N ILE A 236 -1.14 -8.06 -24.10
CA ILE A 236 -0.49 -8.62 -25.30
C ILE A 236 -1.31 -8.26 -26.54
N ASN A 237 -2.63 -8.42 -26.50
CA ASN A 237 -3.52 -8.12 -27.63
C ASN A 237 -3.52 -6.64 -27.99
N LYS A 238 -3.40 -5.77 -26.99
CA LYS A 238 -3.37 -4.32 -27.19
C LYS A 238 -2.05 -3.86 -27.78
N TYR A 239 -0.94 -4.12 -27.10
CA TYR A 239 0.35 -3.51 -27.42
C TYR A 239 1.21 -4.34 -28.38
N LYS A 240 0.83 -5.59 -28.67
CA LYS A 240 1.40 -6.47 -29.70
C LYS A 240 2.94 -6.42 -29.76
N ALA A 241 3.49 -5.79 -30.80
CA ALA A 241 4.92 -5.72 -31.05
C ALA A 241 5.73 -5.13 -29.89
N ALA A 242 5.12 -4.23 -29.10
CA ALA A 242 5.78 -3.63 -27.95
C ALA A 242 6.00 -4.61 -26.79
N MET A 243 5.29 -5.74 -26.75
CA MET A 243 5.35 -6.75 -25.69
C MET A 243 6.13 -8.01 -26.09
N ILE A 244 6.66 -8.09 -27.31
CA ILE A 244 7.33 -9.32 -27.82
C ILE A 244 8.46 -9.77 -26.89
N GLU A 245 9.21 -8.83 -26.32
CA GLU A 245 10.32 -9.13 -25.41
C GLU A 245 9.84 -9.66 -24.04
N ASP A 246 8.63 -9.28 -23.61
CA ASP A 246 8.03 -9.68 -22.34
C ASP A 246 7.29 -11.02 -22.43
N VAL A 247 6.79 -11.39 -23.62
CA VAL A 247 5.98 -12.60 -23.85
C VAL A 247 6.64 -13.89 -23.32
N PRO A 248 7.94 -14.18 -23.57
CA PRO A 248 8.57 -15.39 -23.06
C PRO A 248 8.49 -15.50 -21.53
N ARG A 249 8.73 -14.40 -20.82
CA ARG A 249 8.70 -14.35 -19.36
C ARG A 249 7.28 -14.49 -18.81
N ILE A 250 6.30 -13.88 -19.48
CA ILE A 250 4.87 -14.05 -19.14
C ILE A 250 4.48 -15.52 -19.29
N PHE A 251 4.82 -16.14 -20.42
CA PHE A 251 4.53 -17.55 -20.69
C PHE A 251 5.20 -18.48 -19.68
N GLU A 252 6.48 -18.26 -19.35
CA GLU A 252 7.19 -19.06 -18.36
C GLU A 252 6.48 -19.05 -17.00
N ALA A 253 5.95 -17.91 -16.57
CA ALA A 253 5.28 -17.77 -15.29
C ALA A 253 3.89 -18.45 -15.24
N VAL A 254 3.12 -18.45 -16.35
CA VAL A 254 1.72 -18.89 -16.33
C VAL A 254 1.48 -20.22 -17.03
N PHE A 255 2.29 -20.62 -18.01
CA PHE A 255 1.92 -21.71 -18.92
C PHE A 255 1.94 -23.07 -18.22
N GLN A 256 3.08 -23.47 -17.65
CA GLN A 256 3.22 -24.78 -17.03
C GLN A 256 2.31 -24.93 -15.81
N CYS A 257 2.30 -23.92 -14.94
CA CYS A 257 1.53 -23.97 -13.70
C CYS A 257 0.03 -24.04 -13.98
N THR A 258 -0.50 -23.36 -15.00
CA THR A 258 -1.94 -23.39 -15.34
C THR A 258 -2.39 -24.73 -15.94
N LEU A 259 -1.47 -25.50 -16.53
CA LEU A 259 -1.78 -26.83 -17.11
C LEU A 259 -1.84 -27.94 -16.05
N GLU A 260 -1.25 -27.70 -14.87
CA GLU A 260 -1.26 -28.58 -13.70
C GLU A 260 -2.51 -28.37 -12.83
#